data_AF-A0A8S0G406-F1
#
_entry.id   AF-A0A8S0G406-F1
#
_cell.length_a   1.000
_cell.length_b   1.000
_cell.length_c   1.000
_cell.angle_alpha   90.00
_cell.angle_beta   90.00
_cell.angle_gamma   90.00
#
_symmetry.space_group_name_H-M   'P 1'
#
loop_
_entity.id
_entity.type
_entity.pdbx_description
1 polymer ?
#
loop_
_entity_poly.entity_id
_entity_poly.type
_entity_poly.pdbx_seq_one_letter_code
_entity_poly.pdbx_strand_id
1 'polypeptide(L)' 'MWCYRREWKGQTLLVIANLSREIQPWQPGQMRGNWQLVMHNYEEASPQPCAMNLRPFEAVWWLQK' A
#
# COMPACT_ATOMS: atom_id res chain seq x y z
N MET A 1 -3.70 7.25 -9.64
CA MET A 1 -3.25 6.52 -8.43
C MET A 1 -2.69 7.52 -7.43
N TRP A 2 -3.03 7.38 -6.15
CA TRP A 2 -2.52 8.21 -5.06
C TRP A 2 -1.62 7.35 -4.16
N CYS A 3 -0.40 7.79 -3.93
CA CYS A 3 0.61 7.05 -3.17
C CYS A 3 1.46 8.04 -2.36
N TYR A 4 1.67 7.77 -1.08
CA TYR A 4 2.54 8.59 -0.25
C TYR A 4 3.16 7.79 0.90
N ARG A 5 4.25 8.35 1.44
CA ARG A 5 4.99 7.80 2.58
C ARG A 5 5.02 8.81 3.72
N ARG A 6 4.86 8.35 4.96
CA ARG A 6 4.99 9.14 6.19
C ARG A 6 5.98 8.46 7.10
N GLU A 7 6.85 9.24 7.73
CA GLU A 7 7.87 8.73 8.63
C GLU A 7 7.72 9.40 10.00
N TRP A 8 7.70 8.61 11.07
CA TRP A 8 7.63 9.11 12.44
C TRP A 8 8.23 8.13 13.45
N LYS A 9 9.12 8.60 14.34
CA LYS A 9 9.80 7.79 15.38
C LYS A 9 10.36 6.46 14.84
N GLY A 10 11.05 6.50 13.70
CA GLY A 10 11.64 5.31 13.06
C GLY A 10 10.65 4.38 12.36
N GLN A 11 9.34 4.68 12.39
CA GLN A 11 8.33 3.92 11.66
C GLN A 11 8.00 4.59 10.34
N THR A 12 7.65 3.78 9.35
CA THR A 12 7.25 4.23 8.01
C THR A 12 5.85 3.74 7.67
N LEU A 13 4.92 4.65 7.41
CA LEU A 13 3.60 4.32 6.85
C LEU A 13 3.63 4.51 5.33
N LEU A 14 3.30 3.47 4.59
CA LEU A 14 3.06 3.51 3.15
C LEU A 14 1.56 3.41 2.89
N VAL A 15 1.04 4.34 2.10
CA VAL A 15 -0.37 4.37 1.72
C VAL A 15 -0.47 4.39 0.22
N ILE A 16 -1.28 3.49 -0.32
CA ILE A 16 -1.68 3.51 -1.72
C ILE A 16 -3.19 3.48 -1.83
N ALA A 17 -3.72 4.24 -2.78
CA ALA A 17 -5.13 4.23 -3.11
C ALA A 17 -5.30 4.38 -4.63
N ASN A 18 -6.05 3.45 -5.21
CA ASN A 18 -6.66 3.67 -6.50
C ASN A 18 -7.84 4.62 -6.31
N LEU A 19 -7.82 5.80 -6.93
CA LEU A 19 -8.92 6.77 -6.86
C LEU A 19 -9.73 6.77 -8.16
N SER A 20 -9.77 5.64 -8.86
CA SER A 20 -10.43 5.48 -10.15
C SER A 20 -11.27 4.21 -10.21
N ARG A 21 -12.12 4.13 -11.23
CA ARG A 21 -12.92 2.94 -11.56
C ARG A 21 -12.14 1.88 -12.34
N GLU A 22 -10.93 2.20 -12.79
CA GLU A 22 -10.10 1.31 -13.60
C GLU A 22 -9.14 0.53 -12.71
N ILE A 23 -8.71 -0.64 -13.17
CA ILE A 23 -7.59 -1.36 -12.53
C ILE A 23 -6.31 -0.53 -12.74
N GLN A 24 -5.53 -0.33 -11.67
CA GLN A 24 -4.29 0.45 -11.72
C GLN A 24 -3.09 -0.44 -11.39
N PRO A 25 -2.14 -0.66 -12.33
CA PRO A 25 -0.91 -1.36 -12.01
C PRO A 25 -0.04 -0.51 -11.07
N TRP A 26 0.47 -1.13 -10.02
CA TRP A 26 1.41 -0.51 -9.09
C TRP A 26 2.65 -1.37 -8.94
N GLN A 27 3.81 -0.75 -9.18
CA GLN A 27 5.11 -1.39 -9.04
C GLN A 27 5.99 -0.56 -8.10
N PRO A 28 6.12 -0.96 -6.82
CA PRO A 28 7.03 -0.31 -5.91
C PRO A 28 8.49 -0.62 -6.28
N GLY A 29 9.41 0.27 -5.88
CA GLY A 29 10.83 -0.07 -5.81
C GLY A 29 11.11 -1.14 -4.74
N GLN A 30 12.39 -1.40 -4.45
CA GLN A 30 12.75 -2.39 -3.44
C GLN A 30 12.22 -1.98 -2.05
N MET A 31 11.27 -2.75 -1.51
CA MET A 31 10.69 -2.54 -0.18
C MET A 31 11.41 -3.44 0.82
N ARG A 32 12.37 -2.87 1.56
CA ARG A 32 13.12 -3.58 2.61
C ARG A 32 12.44 -3.42 3.97
N GLY A 33 12.71 -4.35 4.87
CA GLY A 33 12.27 -4.32 6.26
C GLY A 33 10.91 -4.97 6.49
N ASN A 34 10.47 -4.94 7.74
CA ASN A 34 9.32 -5.70 8.20
C ASN A 34 8.05 -4.87 8.09
N TRP A 35 7.37 -5.03 6.95
CA TRP A 35 6.07 -4.40 6.71
C TRP A 35 4.93 -5.22 7.33
N GLN A 36 3.91 -4.51 7.80
CA GLN A 36 2.68 -5.07 8.33
C GLN A 36 1.48 -4.36 7.69
N LEU A 37 0.54 -5.12 7.16
CA LEU A 37 -0.76 -4.60 6.72
C LEU A 37 -1.54 -4.10 7.94
N VAL A 38 -1.98 -2.84 7.92
CA VAL A 38 -2.69 -2.22 9.06
C VAL A 38 -4.12 -1.80 8.73
N MET A 39 -4.42 -1.55 7.46
CA MET A 39 -5.76 -1.21 6.98
C MET A 39 -5.89 -1.54 5.50
N HIS A 40 -7.07 -1.96 5.08
CA HIS A 40 -7.47 -2.10 3.68
C HIS A 40 -9.00 -2.04 3.59
N ASN A 41 -9.53 -1.77 2.41
CA ASN A 41 -10.98 -1.60 2.19
C ASN A 41 -11.64 -2.73 1.37
N TYR A 42 -10.91 -3.80 1.09
CA TYR A 42 -11.42 -5.03 0.48
C TYR A 42 -11.32 -6.20 1.47
N GLU A 43 -11.88 -7.36 1.16
CA GLU A 43 -11.83 -8.55 2.04
C GLU A 43 -10.38 -9.01 2.32
N GLU A 44 -9.50 -8.85 1.35
CA GLU A 44 -8.09 -9.21 1.43
C GLU A 44 -7.22 -8.15 0.74
N ALA A 45 -5.99 -8.03 1.21
CA ALA A 45 -4.91 -7.25 0.60
C ALA A 45 -3.57 -7.94 0.89
N SER A 46 -2.54 -7.64 0.11
CA SER A 46 -1.21 -8.21 0.34
C SER A 46 -0.70 -7.85 1.75
N PRO A 47 -0.13 -8.81 2.51
CA PRO A 47 0.39 -8.55 3.85
C PRO A 47 1.59 -7.59 3.87
N GLN A 48 2.26 -7.42 2.72
CA GLN A 48 3.40 -6.52 2.54
C GLN A 48 3.31 -5.78 1.18
N PRO A 49 3.94 -4.61 1.06
CA PRO A 49 4.07 -3.91 -0.22
C PRO A 49 4.72 -4.79 -1.30
N CYS A 50 3.99 -5.07 -2.38
CA CYS A 50 4.49 -5.82 -3.52
C CYS A 50 3.91 -5.26 -4.83
N ALA A 51 4.47 -5.68 -5.96
CA ALA A 51 3.88 -5.36 -7.26
C ALA A 51 2.48 -5.99 -7.35
N MET A 52 1.47 -5.20 -7.69
CA MET A 52 0.08 -5.65 -7.75
C MET A 52 -0.76 -4.78 -8.69
N ASN A 53 -1.92 -5.30 -9.07
CA ASN A 53 -2.96 -4.55 -9.76
C ASN A 53 -3.99 -4.13 -8.73
N LEU A 54 -4.08 -2.82 -8.46
CA LEU A 54 -5.10 -2.29 -7.57
C LEU A 54 -6.47 -2.35 -8.23
N ARG A 55 -7.43 -2.98 -7.56
CA ARG A 55 -8.84 -2.99 -7.94
C ARG A 55 -9.42 -1.56 -7.92
N PRO A 56 -10.56 -1.32 -8.59
CA PRO A 56 -11.25 -0.04 -8.52
C PRO A 56 -11.46 0.41 -7.07
N PHE A 57 -11.01 1.61 -6.74
CA PHE A 57 -11.10 2.16 -5.38
C PHE A 57 -10.35 1.40 -4.27
N GLU A 58 -9.49 0.43 -4.59
CA GLU A 58 -8.69 -0.28 -3.59
C GLU A 58 -7.69 0.66 -2.89
N ALA A 59 -7.69 0.61 -1.57
CA ALA A 59 -6.78 1.36 -0.72
C ALA A 59 -6.17 0.45 0.33
N VAL A 60 -4.85 0.56 0.51
CA VAL A 60 -4.06 -0.30 1.38
C VAL A 60 -3.02 0.53 2.13
N TRP A 61 -2.85 0.22 3.41
CA TRP A 61 -1.90 0.86 4.31
C TRP A 61 -0.98 -0.21 4.91
N TRP A 62 0.32 0.01 4.79
CA TRP A 62 1.32 -0.80 5.46
C TRP A 62 2.17 0.04 6.39
N LEU A 63 2.49 -0.51 7.55
CA LEU A 63 3.41 0.08 8.53
C LEU A 63 4.68 -0.76 8.61
N GLN A 64 5.82 -0.09 8.51
CA GLN A 64 7.13 -0.64 8.79
C GLN A 64 7.59 -0.16 10.16
N LYS A 65 8.13 -1.08 10.97
CA LYS A 65 8.82 -0.78 12.22
C LYS A 65 10.34 -0.87 12.05
#